data_AF-A0A7R8WU23-F1
#
_entry.id   AF-A0A7R8WU23-F1
#
_cell.length_a   1.000
_cell.length_b   1.000
_cell.length_c   1.000
_cell.angle_alpha   90.00
_cell.angle_beta   90.00
_cell.angle_gamma   90.00
#
_symmetry.space_group_name_H-M   'P 1'
#
loop_
_entity.id
_entity.type
_entity.pdbx_description
1 polymer ?
#
loop_
_entity_poly.entity_id
_entity_poly.type
_entity_poly.pdbx_seq_one_letter_code
_entity_poly.pdbx_strand_id
1 'polypeptide(L)'
;PGFSHQDREENIRRVAEVAKLFADSGVISLCSFVSPYGKDRERARQIHDAAGLVFLEIFVDTPLEECEKRDTKGLYKKARAGEIKGFTGIDDTYEAPRHADLVLKTVGRSVDECVWDVIDLLVQKEIVPGSIVQRVQELFVDPALLTTARAQADALPWVPLTRLDLQWVQVLSEGWAAPLKGFMREREYLQCLHFSTLRNGMVVNQSIPIVLPISTEDKERLKDATVIALRYEEKVVAVVRNPEFFEHRKE
;
A
#
# COMPACT_ATOMS: atom_id res chain seq x y z
N PRO A 1 34.57 10.23 15.24
CA PRO A 1 33.19 10.61 15.58
C PRO A 1 33.11 11.06 17.04
N GLY A 2 32.99 12.35 17.29
CA GLY A 2 32.73 12.87 18.63
C GLY A 2 31.24 12.81 18.98
N PHE A 3 30.93 13.02 20.27
CA PHE A 3 29.55 13.06 20.77
C PHE A 3 29.00 14.49 20.91
N SER A 4 29.75 15.49 20.41
CA SER A 4 29.31 16.89 20.43
C SER A 4 28.09 17.10 19.53
N HIS A 5 27.33 18.17 19.78
CA HIS A 5 26.19 18.53 18.93
C HIS A 5 26.61 18.77 17.47
N GLN A 6 27.75 19.42 17.24
CA GLN A 6 28.28 19.64 15.87
C GLN A 6 28.67 18.33 15.18
N ASP A 7 29.26 17.38 15.90
CA ASP A 7 29.60 16.07 15.33
C ASP A 7 28.34 15.27 14.96
N ARG A 8 27.27 15.38 15.76
CA ARG A 8 25.97 14.75 15.48
C ARG A 8 25.30 15.35 14.26
N GLU A 9 25.27 16.69 14.18
CA GLU A 9 24.73 17.41 13.02
C GLU A 9 25.49 17.03 11.74
N GLU A 10 26.82 17.03 11.77
CA GLU A 10 27.64 16.65 10.63
C GLU A 10 27.48 15.17 10.25
N ASN A 11 27.26 14.29 11.23
CA ASN A 11 26.96 12.88 10.98
C ASN A 11 25.64 12.73 10.21
N ILE A 12 24.56 13.36 10.68
CA ILE A 12 23.26 13.28 9.99
C ILE A 12 23.32 13.92 8.61
N ARG A 13 24.04 15.05 8.45
CA ARG A 13 24.25 15.67 7.14
C ARG A 13 24.96 14.73 6.16
N ARG A 14 26.05 14.06 6.59
CA ARG A 14 26.78 13.10 5.73
C ARG A 14 25.92 11.91 5.35
N VAL A 15 25.17 11.37 6.30
CA VAL A 15 24.22 10.28 6.05
C VAL A 15 23.17 10.72 5.02
N ALA A 16 22.62 11.92 5.15
CA ALA A 16 21.62 12.43 4.21
C ALA A 16 22.16 12.57 2.78
N GLU A 17 23.39 13.07 2.60
CA GLU A 17 24.03 13.16 1.28
C GLU A 17 24.29 11.78 0.67
N VAL A 18 24.74 10.81 1.48
CA VAL A 18 24.97 9.44 1.01
C VAL A 18 23.64 8.76 0.66
N ALA A 19 22.61 8.93 1.48
CA ALA A 19 21.27 8.40 1.23
C ALA A 19 20.70 8.94 -0.09
N LYS A 20 20.89 10.25 -0.34
CA LYS A 20 20.55 10.89 -1.60
C LYS A 20 21.26 10.23 -2.79
N LEU A 21 22.56 9.96 -2.71
CA LEU A 21 23.29 9.29 -3.78
C LEU A 21 22.76 7.87 -4.07
N PHE A 22 22.36 7.13 -3.03
CA PHE A 22 21.73 5.82 -3.22
C PHE A 22 20.33 5.95 -3.86
N ALA A 23 19.52 6.90 -3.41
CA ALA A 23 18.21 7.16 -3.97
C ALA A 23 18.28 7.58 -5.45
N ASP A 24 19.23 8.46 -5.79
CA ASP A 24 19.51 8.89 -7.16
C ASP A 24 19.96 7.72 -8.06
N SER A 25 20.63 6.72 -7.49
CA SER A 25 20.99 5.48 -8.20
C SER A 25 19.82 4.50 -8.43
N GLY A 26 18.60 4.84 -7.98
CA GLY A 26 17.41 4.01 -8.14
C GLY A 26 17.22 2.95 -7.05
N VAL A 27 17.90 3.08 -5.90
CA VAL A 27 17.81 2.13 -4.78
C VAL A 27 17.08 2.75 -3.60
N ILE A 28 16.25 1.96 -2.91
CA ILE A 28 15.65 2.37 -1.63
C ILE A 28 16.74 2.40 -0.55
N SER A 29 17.11 3.60 -0.10
CA SER A 29 18.08 3.78 0.98
C SER A 29 17.38 3.82 2.35
N LEU A 30 17.74 2.91 3.25
CA LEU A 30 17.21 2.86 4.62
C LEU A 30 18.24 3.42 5.62
N CYS A 31 17.86 4.47 6.33
CA CYS A 31 18.73 5.15 7.31
C CYS A 31 18.25 4.90 8.74
N SER A 32 18.92 4.00 9.47
CA SER A 32 18.56 3.60 10.85
C SER A 32 19.37 4.35 11.91
N PHE A 33 19.13 5.66 12.02
CA PHE A 33 19.80 6.54 12.97
C PHE A 33 18.82 7.13 13.99
N VAL A 34 19.28 7.45 15.19
CA VAL A 34 18.42 8.10 16.22
C VAL A 34 17.93 9.46 15.73
N SER A 35 18.77 10.25 15.07
CA SER A 35 18.43 11.56 14.46
C SER A 35 17.52 12.43 15.36
N PRO A 36 17.96 12.78 16.59
CA PRO A 36 17.06 13.30 17.62
C PRO A 36 16.50 14.69 17.34
N TYR A 37 17.20 15.52 16.58
CA TYR A 37 16.83 16.92 16.35
C TYR A 37 16.00 17.09 15.08
N GLY A 38 14.87 17.79 15.18
CA GLY A 38 13.96 18.02 14.07
C GLY A 38 14.62 18.83 12.95
N LYS A 39 15.50 19.77 13.28
CA LYS A 39 16.25 20.56 12.29
C LYS A 39 17.11 19.70 11.37
N ASP A 40 17.75 18.66 11.91
CA ASP A 40 18.64 17.79 11.14
C ASP A 40 17.86 16.88 10.19
N ARG A 41 16.71 16.37 10.65
CA ARG A 41 15.79 15.57 9.83
C ARG A 41 15.14 16.42 8.73
N GLU A 42 14.74 17.65 9.04
CA GLU A 42 14.22 18.60 8.07
C GLU A 42 15.27 18.95 7.00
N ARG A 43 16.53 19.17 7.41
CA ARG A 43 17.62 19.37 6.46
C ARG A 43 17.83 18.15 5.56
N ALA A 44 17.75 16.94 6.11
CA ALA A 44 17.86 15.71 5.32
C ALA A 44 16.73 15.61 4.28
N ARG A 45 15.49 15.96 4.66
CA ARG A 45 14.35 16.05 3.73
C ARG A 45 14.61 17.07 2.62
N GLN A 46 15.01 18.28 2.98
CA GLN A 46 15.31 19.36 2.00
C GLN A 46 16.41 18.97 0.99
N ILE A 47 17.43 18.21 1.40
CA ILE A 47 18.48 17.70 0.50
C ILE A 47 17.90 16.78 -0.59
N HIS A 48 16.91 15.96 -0.25
CA HIS A 48 16.24 15.04 -1.19
C HIS A 48 15.19 15.77 -2.04
N ASP A 49 14.38 16.63 -1.43
CA ASP A 49 13.36 17.43 -2.13
C ASP A 49 14.01 18.32 -3.20
N ALA A 50 15.14 18.97 -2.88
CA ALA A 50 15.90 19.79 -3.83
C ALA A 50 16.46 18.99 -5.02
N ALA A 51 16.58 17.67 -4.89
CA ALA A 51 16.99 16.75 -5.95
C ALA A 51 15.80 16.07 -6.65
N GLY A 52 14.56 16.36 -6.26
CA GLY A 52 13.36 15.71 -6.77
C GLY A 52 13.23 14.24 -6.35
N LEU A 53 13.88 13.84 -5.25
CA LEU A 53 13.87 12.49 -4.72
C LEU A 53 12.86 12.37 -3.57
N VAL A 54 12.15 11.24 -3.51
CA VAL A 54 11.20 10.98 -2.44
C VAL A 54 11.95 10.72 -1.13
N PHE A 55 11.57 11.45 -0.08
CA PHE A 55 12.04 11.24 1.29
C PHE A 55 10.86 10.94 2.20
N LEU A 56 10.96 9.86 2.99
CA LEU A 56 9.93 9.42 3.92
C LEU A 56 10.52 9.37 5.34
N GLU A 57 9.95 10.16 6.25
CA GLU A 57 10.31 10.16 7.67
C GLU A 57 9.42 9.19 8.44
N ILE A 58 9.99 8.06 8.86
CA ILE A 58 9.29 7.04 9.64
C ILE A 58 9.67 7.18 11.11
N PHE A 59 8.73 7.60 11.95
CA PHE A 59 8.93 7.74 13.38
C PHE A 59 8.66 6.42 14.10
N VAL A 60 9.72 5.76 14.57
CA VAL A 60 9.60 4.58 15.43
C VAL A 60 9.34 5.02 16.86
N ASP A 61 8.05 5.19 17.18
CA ASP A 61 7.59 5.75 18.44
C ASP A 61 7.44 4.66 19.50
N THR A 62 8.49 4.53 20.31
CA THR A 62 8.54 3.63 21.46
C THR A 62 8.80 4.44 22.72
N PRO A 63 7.97 4.32 23.77
CA PRO A 63 8.21 5.01 25.04
C PRO A 63 9.63 4.75 25.57
N LEU A 64 10.20 5.77 26.21
CA LEU A 64 11.56 5.71 26.75
C LEU A 64 11.69 4.55 27.75
N GLU A 65 10.71 4.36 28.63
CA GLU A 65 10.70 3.32 29.66
C GLU A 65 10.79 1.92 29.04
N GLU A 66 10.10 1.69 27.93
CA GLU A 66 10.19 0.43 27.19
C GLU A 66 11.53 0.29 26.45
N CYS A 67 12.11 1.38 25.95
CA CYS A 67 13.46 1.37 25.39
C CYS A 67 14.53 1.03 26.46
N GLU A 68 14.44 1.63 27.65
CA GLU A 68 15.35 1.35 28.77
C GLU A 68 15.19 -0.09 29.28
N LYS A 69 13.95 -0.60 29.32
CA LYS A 69 13.67 -1.99 29.71
C LYS A 69 14.27 -3.00 28.72
N ARG A 70 14.22 -2.69 27.42
CA ARG A 70 14.79 -3.55 26.38
C ARG A 70 16.31 -3.55 26.39
N ASP A 71 16.94 -2.41 26.70
CA ASP A 71 18.39 -2.13 26.71
C ASP A 71 19.26 -3.11 25.91
N THR A 72 18.96 -3.25 24.62
CA THR A 72 19.46 -4.35 23.78
C THR A 72 20.98 -4.36 23.62
N LYS A 73 21.63 -3.24 23.93
CA LYS A 73 23.08 -3.04 23.83
C LYS A 73 23.74 -2.67 25.17
N GLY A 74 22.98 -2.63 26.27
CA GLY A 74 23.48 -2.20 27.58
C GLY A 74 23.84 -0.71 27.66
N LEU A 75 23.35 0.11 26.73
CA LEU A 75 23.71 1.52 26.62
C LEU A 75 22.94 2.39 27.61
N TYR A 76 21.67 2.06 27.89
CA TYR A 76 20.87 2.80 28.88
C TYR A 76 21.47 2.62 30.28
N LYS A 77 21.87 1.39 30.64
CA LYS A 77 22.57 1.13 31.91
C LYS A 77 23.85 1.95 32.07
N LYS A 78 24.67 2.05 31.01
CA LYS A 78 25.91 2.84 31.02
C LYS A 78 25.65 4.34 31.09
N ALA A 79 24.63 4.83 30.39
CA ALA A 79 24.22 6.22 30.45
C ALA A 79 23.74 6.60 31.87
N ARG A 80 22.89 5.76 32.50
CA ARG A 80 22.45 5.96 33.89
C ARG A 80 23.61 5.91 34.91
N ALA A 81 24.68 5.17 34.61
CA ALA A 81 25.90 5.15 35.41
C ALA A 81 26.83 6.37 35.16
N GLY A 82 26.50 7.26 34.22
CA GLY A 82 27.30 8.44 33.87
C GLY A 82 28.51 8.16 32.99
N GLU A 83 28.65 6.93 32.48
CA GLU A 83 29.76 6.52 31.59
C GLU A 83 29.60 7.07 30.16
N ILE A 84 28.37 7.36 29.74
CA ILE A 84 28.04 7.92 28.43
C ILE A 84 27.30 9.24 28.64
N LYS A 85 27.89 10.34 28.19
CA LYS A 85 27.27 11.68 28.29
C LYS A 85 26.49 12.05 27.03
N GLY A 86 25.43 12.82 27.21
CA GLY A 86 24.60 13.33 26.10
C GLY A 86 23.77 12.22 25.45
N PHE A 87 23.40 11.18 26.20
CA PHE A 87 22.59 10.10 25.68
C PHE A 87 21.15 10.58 25.47
N THR A 88 20.66 10.52 24.23
CA THR A 88 19.30 10.93 23.86
C THR A 88 18.25 10.18 24.68
N GLY A 89 17.31 10.91 25.29
CA GLY A 89 16.29 10.38 26.19
C GLY A 89 16.68 10.40 27.67
N ILE A 90 17.97 10.53 28.00
CA ILE A 90 18.45 10.65 29.39
C ILE A 90 19.02 12.06 29.64
N ASP A 91 20.16 12.36 29.00
CA ASP A 91 20.89 13.64 29.20
C ASP A 91 20.65 14.64 28.07
N ASP A 92 20.08 14.18 26.96
CA ASP A 92 19.82 14.95 25.74
C ASP A 92 18.40 14.69 25.24
N THR A 93 17.81 15.65 24.53
CA THR A 93 16.39 15.61 24.17
C THR A 93 16.17 14.86 22.85
N TYR A 94 15.05 14.14 22.75
CA TYR A 94 14.52 13.66 21.47
C TYR A 94 13.35 14.56 21.05
N GLU A 95 13.48 15.24 19.91
CA GLU A 95 12.42 16.07 19.37
C GLU A 95 11.54 15.21 18.45
N ALA A 96 10.35 14.83 18.92
CA ALA A 96 9.41 14.06 18.12
C ALA A 96 9.07 14.80 16.81
N PRO A 97 9.02 14.09 15.66
CA PRO A 97 8.70 14.71 14.39
C PRO A 97 7.27 15.25 14.37
N ARG A 98 7.10 16.48 13.89
CA ARG A 98 5.77 17.14 13.82
C ARG A 98 4.92 16.61 12.67
N HIS A 99 5.56 16.19 11.58
CA HIS A 99 4.93 15.75 10.34
C HIS A 99 5.63 14.50 9.78
N ALA A 100 5.71 13.44 10.59
CA ALA A 100 6.21 12.16 10.11
C ALA A 100 5.28 11.61 9.02
N ASP A 101 5.86 10.97 8.00
CA ASP A 101 5.12 10.29 6.94
C ASP A 101 4.44 9.01 7.46
N LEU A 102 5.02 8.38 8.49
CA LEU A 102 4.44 7.24 9.21
C LEU A 102 4.93 7.22 10.65
N VAL A 103 4.04 6.88 11.59
CA VAL A 103 4.37 6.67 13.00
C VAL A 103 4.15 5.20 13.36
N LEU A 104 5.23 4.50 13.72
CA LEU A 104 5.20 3.09 14.12
C LEU A 104 5.18 2.99 15.65
N LYS A 105 4.01 2.68 16.21
CA LYS A 105 3.87 2.33 17.64
C LYS A 105 4.36 0.90 17.86
N THR A 106 5.49 0.70 18.53
CA THR A 106 6.09 -0.66 18.64
C THR A 106 5.60 -1.48 19.83
N VAL A 107 4.93 -0.86 20.80
CA VAL A 107 4.44 -1.56 21.99
C VAL A 107 3.18 -2.35 21.64
N GLY A 108 3.18 -3.65 21.94
CA GLY A 108 2.06 -4.54 21.64
C GLY A 108 1.95 -4.95 20.17
N ARG A 109 2.94 -4.64 19.34
CA ARG A 109 3.00 -5.02 17.93
C ARG A 109 4.25 -5.83 17.63
N SER A 110 4.10 -6.75 16.68
CA SER A 110 5.18 -7.53 16.09
C SER A 110 5.99 -6.70 15.08
N VAL A 111 7.17 -7.21 14.75
CA VAL A 111 8.01 -6.62 13.68
C VAL A 111 7.30 -6.71 12.34
N ASP A 112 6.64 -7.84 12.04
CA ASP A 112 5.94 -8.04 10.77
C ASP A 112 4.82 -7.03 10.57
N GLU A 113 4.03 -6.74 11.60
CA GLU A 113 3.01 -5.69 11.54
C GLU A 113 3.61 -4.32 11.25
N CYS A 114 4.75 -3.97 11.86
CA CYS A 114 5.43 -2.70 11.59
C CYS A 114 5.99 -2.65 10.16
N VAL A 115 6.53 -3.76 9.66
CA VAL A 115 7.03 -3.89 8.29
C VAL A 115 5.89 -3.70 7.29
N TRP A 116 4.71 -4.27 7.55
CA TRP A 116 3.55 -4.12 6.68
C TRP A 116 3.05 -2.68 6.57
N ASP A 117 3.04 -1.92 7.67
CA ASP A 117 2.70 -0.48 7.61
C ASP A 117 3.66 0.30 6.70
N VAL A 118 4.97 -0.02 6.76
CA VAL A 118 5.98 0.61 5.90
C VAL A 118 5.78 0.20 4.44
N ILE A 119 5.52 -1.09 4.17
CA ILE A 119 5.23 -1.57 2.82
C ILE A 119 3.99 -0.87 2.25
N ASP A 120 2.94 -0.70 3.05
CA ASP A 120 1.71 -0.01 2.62
C ASP A 120 1.98 1.45 2.26
N LEU A 121 2.78 2.16 3.07
CA LEU A 121 3.25 3.50 2.74
C LEU A 121 4.03 3.52 1.42
N LEU A 122 4.95 2.57 1.21
CA LEU A 122 5.76 2.50 -0.01
C LEU A 122 4.92 2.18 -1.26
N VAL A 123 3.88 1.36 -1.13
CA VAL A 123 2.91 1.10 -2.21
C VAL A 123 2.09 2.36 -2.51
N GLN A 124 1.59 3.05 -1.48
CA GLN A 124 0.83 4.30 -1.63
C GLN A 124 1.66 5.40 -2.31
N LYS A 125 2.97 5.43 -2.06
CA LYS A 125 3.93 6.37 -2.68
C LYS A 125 4.49 5.89 -4.02
N GLU A 126 3.98 4.78 -4.55
CA GLU A 126 4.39 4.18 -5.83
C GLU A 126 5.89 3.79 -5.90
N ILE A 127 6.55 3.61 -4.75
CA ILE A 127 7.93 3.14 -4.64
C ILE A 127 7.99 1.61 -4.80
N VAL A 128 7.01 0.91 -4.21
CA VAL A 128 6.85 -0.54 -4.35
C VAL A 128 5.60 -0.81 -5.20
N PRO A 129 5.69 -1.62 -6.26
CA PRO A 129 4.51 -2.02 -7.02
C PRO A 129 3.52 -2.78 -6.12
N GLY A 130 2.29 -2.29 -6.02
CA GLY A 130 1.23 -2.96 -5.25
C GLY A 130 0.95 -4.40 -5.72
N SER A 131 1.32 -4.73 -6.96
CA SER A 131 1.23 -6.10 -7.48
C SER A 131 2.07 -7.11 -6.68
N ILE A 132 3.20 -6.71 -6.10
CA ILE A 132 4.10 -7.60 -5.35
C ILE A 132 3.55 -7.96 -3.97
N VAL A 133 2.64 -7.13 -3.46
CA VAL A 133 1.98 -7.36 -2.19
C VAL A 133 0.77 -8.26 -2.44
N GLN A 134 0.97 -9.58 -2.32
CA GLN A 134 -0.12 -10.57 -2.36
C GLN A 134 -1.02 -10.38 -1.13
N ARG A 135 -2.00 -9.49 -1.24
CA ARG A 135 -3.12 -9.40 -0.30
C ARG A 135 -4.36 -9.95 -0.98
N VAL A 136 -5.23 -10.56 -0.18
CA VAL A 136 -6.61 -10.80 -0.60
C VAL A 136 -7.20 -9.44 -0.91
N GLN A 137 -7.44 -9.18 -2.20
CA GLN A 137 -8.06 -7.94 -2.64
C GLN A 137 -9.56 -8.17 -2.74
N GLU A 138 -10.29 -7.82 -1.69
CA GLU A 138 -11.75 -7.79 -1.74
C GLU A 138 -12.24 -6.65 -2.65
N LEU A 139 -13.37 -6.88 -3.33
CA LEU A 139 -14.02 -5.90 -4.20
C LEU A 139 -15.33 -5.37 -3.60
N PHE A 140 -15.56 -5.61 -2.30
CA PHE A 140 -16.68 -5.02 -1.58
C PHE A 140 -16.55 -3.49 -1.51
N VAL A 141 -17.70 -2.82 -1.55
CA VAL A 141 -17.77 -1.39 -1.22
C VAL A 141 -17.57 -1.23 0.28
N ASP A 142 -16.85 -0.18 0.69
CA ASP A 142 -16.76 0.23 2.09
C ASP A 142 -18.16 0.25 2.74
N PRO A 143 -18.38 -0.45 3.87
CA PRO A 143 -19.67 -0.45 4.56
C PRO A 143 -20.22 0.95 4.84
N ALA A 144 -19.36 1.95 5.08
CA ALA A 144 -19.76 3.34 5.31
C ALA A 144 -20.36 4.01 4.05
N LEU A 145 -20.02 3.52 2.86
CA LEU A 145 -20.49 4.04 1.57
C LEU A 145 -21.61 3.21 0.95
N LEU A 146 -21.96 2.06 1.53
CA LEU A 146 -22.86 1.07 0.94
C LEU A 146 -24.25 1.65 0.59
N THR A 147 -24.85 2.42 1.49
CA THR A 147 -26.17 3.04 1.27
C THR A 147 -26.16 3.99 0.08
N THR A 148 -25.13 4.85 0.00
CA THR A 148 -24.95 5.81 -1.09
C THR A 148 -24.67 5.10 -2.41
N ALA A 149 -23.78 4.10 -2.40
CA ALA A 149 -23.44 3.31 -3.57
C ALA A 149 -24.67 2.58 -4.13
N ARG A 150 -25.52 2.04 -3.27
CA ARG A 150 -26.75 1.35 -3.67
C ARG A 150 -27.77 2.29 -4.30
N ALA A 151 -28.01 3.45 -3.69
CA ALA A 151 -28.91 4.46 -4.23
C ALA A 151 -28.46 4.96 -5.62
N GLN A 152 -27.16 5.14 -5.82
CA GLN A 152 -26.59 5.49 -7.13
C GLN A 152 -26.77 4.35 -8.14
N ALA A 153 -26.59 3.10 -7.70
CA ALA A 153 -26.63 1.96 -8.59
C ALA A 153 -28.04 1.59 -9.10
N ASP A 154 -29.09 1.92 -8.34
CA ASP A 154 -30.48 1.67 -8.75
C ASP A 154 -30.88 2.45 -10.02
N ALA A 155 -30.27 3.60 -10.27
CA ALA A 155 -30.52 4.45 -11.44
C ALA A 155 -29.68 4.08 -12.67
N LEU A 156 -28.75 3.13 -12.55
CA LEU A 156 -27.84 2.76 -13.64
C LEU A 156 -28.51 1.84 -14.66
N PRO A 157 -28.06 1.86 -15.93
CA PRO A 157 -28.37 0.80 -16.86
C PRO A 157 -27.83 -0.53 -16.31
N TRP A 158 -28.54 -1.63 -16.55
CA TRP A 158 -28.27 -2.88 -15.85
C TRP A 158 -28.34 -4.12 -16.74
N VAL A 159 -27.74 -5.21 -16.26
CA VAL A 159 -27.78 -6.56 -16.85
C VAL A 159 -28.32 -7.56 -15.82
N PRO A 160 -29.27 -8.45 -16.18
CA PRO A 160 -29.70 -9.53 -15.30
C PRO A 160 -28.58 -10.57 -15.12
N LEU A 161 -28.41 -11.03 -13.90
CA LEU A 161 -27.53 -12.13 -13.56
C LEU A 161 -28.31 -13.43 -13.43
N THR A 162 -27.71 -14.52 -13.90
CA THR A 162 -28.10 -15.85 -13.48
C THR A 162 -27.52 -16.16 -12.10
N ARG A 163 -27.95 -17.27 -11.50
CA ARG A 163 -27.38 -17.76 -10.24
C ARG A 163 -25.89 -18.08 -10.36
N LEU A 164 -25.44 -18.57 -11.52
CA LEU A 164 -24.03 -18.87 -11.76
C LEU A 164 -23.20 -17.58 -11.81
N ASP A 165 -23.71 -16.54 -12.46
CA ASP A 165 -23.02 -15.24 -12.52
C ASP A 165 -22.91 -14.62 -11.12
N LEU A 166 -23.95 -14.75 -10.29
CA LEU A 166 -23.91 -14.29 -8.90
C LEU A 166 -22.81 -14.99 -8.09
N GLN A 167 -22.60 -16.30 -8.31
CA GLN A 167 -21.52 -17.03 -7.66
C GLN A 167 -20.14 -16.51 -8.09
N TRP A 168 -19.97 -16.18 -9.37
CA TRP A 168 -18.73 -15.54 -9.85
C TRP A 168 -18.54 -14.14 -9.28
N VAL A 169 -19.62 -13.36 -9.13
CA VAL A 169 -19.56 -12.07 -8.42
C VAL A 169 -19.06 -12.28 -6.99
N GLN A 170 -19.52 -13.31 -6.29
CA GLN A 170 -19.04 -13.62 -4.93
C GLN A 170 -17.55 -13.99 -4.91
N VAL A 171 -17.11 -14.89 -5.81
CA VAL A 171 -15.70 -15.28 -5.94
C VAL A 171 -14.79 -14.06 -6.14
N LEU A 172 -15.21 -13.13 -7.01
CA LEU A 172 -14.51 -11.86 -7.23
C LEU A 172 -14.56 -10.95 -6.00
N SER A 173 -15.72 -10.83 -5.36
CA SER A 173 -15.93 -9.90 -4.24
C SER A 173 -15.10 -10.26 -3.02
N GLU A 174 -14.98 -11.55 -2.72
CA GLU A 174 -14.18 -12.08 -1.60
C GLU A 174 -12.67 -12.18 -1.91
N GLY A 175 -12.25 -11.81 -3.12
CA GLY A 175 -10.84 -11.74 -3.50
C GLY A 175 -10.17 -13.08 -3.84
N TRP A 176 -10.94 -14.16 -4.01
CA TRP A 176 -10.42 -15.49 -4.41
C TRP A 176 -9.70 -15.48 -5.76
N ALA A 177 -10.06 -14.54 -6.63
CA ALA A 177 -9.45 -14.36 -7.94
C ALA A 177 -8.51 -13.13 -8.00
N ALA A 178 -7.97 -12.70 -6.86
CA ALA A 178 -6.96 -11.66 -6.82
C ALA A 178 -5.79 -12.01 -7.77
N PRO A 179 -5.27 -11.04 -8.56
CA PRO A 179 -5.47 -9.60 -8.46
C PRO A 179 -6.55 -9.02 -9.40
N LEU A 180 -7.52 -9.82 -9.87
CA LEU A 180 -8.59 -9.30 -10.72
C LEU A 180 -9.36 -8.20 -9.99
N LYS A 181 -9.60 -7.09 -10.69
CA LYS A 181 -10.38 -5.93 -10.18
C LYS A 181 -11.87 -6.00 -10.57
N GLY A 182 -12.31 -7.14 -11.09
CA GLY A 182 -13.63 -7.39 -11.65
C GLY A 182 -13.58 -8.58 -12.61
N PHE A 183 -14.63 -8.75 -13.43
CA PHE A 183 -14.58 -9.71 -14.54
C PHE A 183 -13.44 -9.38 -15.51
N MET A 184 -12.84 -10.42 -16.08
CA MET A 184 -11.69 -10.30 -16.97
C MET A 184 -11.98 -9.41 -18.18
N ARG A 185 -11.06 -8.49 -18.46
CA ARG A 185 -10.97 -7.77 -19.73
C ARG A 185 -10.46 -8.67 -20.84
N GLU A 186 -10.55 -8.25 -22.10
CA GLU A 186 -10.13 -9.07 -23.25
C GLU A 186 -8.66 -9.52 -23.11
N ARG A 187 -7.78 -8.61 -22.72
CA ARG A 187 -6.36 -8.91 -22.46
C ARG A 187 -6.18 -10.00 -21.40
N GLU A 188 -6.93 -9.93 -20.30
CA GLU A 188 -6.82 -10.89 -19.19
C GLU A 188 -7.40 -12.25 -19.57
N TYR A 189 -8.53 -12.24 -20.30
CA TYR A 189 -9.17 -13.43 -20.84
C TYR A 189 -8.24 -14.20 -21.79
N LEU A 190 -7.61 -13.51 -22.76
CA LEU A 190 -6.67 -14.13 -23.69
C LEU A 190 -5.43 -14.68 -22.97
N GLN A 191 -4.91 -13.96 -21.96
CA GLN A 191 -3.79 -14.45 -21.16
C GLN A 191 -4.16 -15.71 -20.36
N CYS A 192 -5.34 -15.73 -19.74
CA CYS A 192 -5.87 -16.89 -19.04
C CYS A 192 -5.97 -18.10 -19.97
N LEU A 193 -6.56 -17.93 -21.16
CA LEU A 193 -6.74 -19.02 -22.12
C LEU A 193 -5.42 -19.59 -22.65
N HIS A 194 -4.45 -18.72 -22.99
CA HIS A 194 -3.23 -19.15 -23.67
C HIS A 194 -2.09 -19.52 -22.73
N PHE A 195 -2.06 -18.94 -21.53
CA PHE A 195 -0.92 -19.05 -20.61
C PHE A 195 -1.28 -19.55 -19.22
N SER A 196 -2.58 -19.79 -18.94
CA SER A 196 -3.08 -20.14 -17.61
C SER A 196 -2.61 -19.19 -16.50
N THR A 197 -2.28 -17.95 -16.88
CA THR A 197 -1.66 -16.95 -16.01
C THR A 197 -2.09 -15.54 -16.42
N LEU A 198 -2.15 -14.63 -15.44
CA LEU A 198 -2.21 -13.18 -15.69
C LEU A 198 -0.81 -12.58 -15.62
N ARG A 199 -0.53 -11.61 -16.49
CA ARG A 199 0.77 -10.95 -16.66
C ARG A 199 0.65 -9.42 -16.61
N ASN A 200 0.11 -8.91 -15.52
CA ASN A 200 -0.11 -7.48 -15.28
C ASN A 200 0.85 -6.96 -14.19
N GLY A 201 2.16 -7.07 -14.44
CA GLY A 201 3.23 -6.66 -13.51
C GLY A 201 3.86 -7.82 -12.73
N MET A 202 3.08 -8.87 -12.44
CA MET A 202 3.56 -10.17 -11.97
C MET A 202 2.89 -11.30 -12.73
N VAL A 203 3.48 -12.49 -12.67
CA VAL A 203 2.87 -13.73 -13.17
C VAL A 203 2.06 -14.35 -12.04
N VAL A 204 0.73 -14.38 -12.19
CA VAL A 204 -0.18 -15.02 -11.23
C VAL A 204 -0.86 -16.19 -11.93
N ASN A 205 -0.98 -17.34 -11.26
CA ASN A 205 -1.75 -18.46 -11.79
C ASN A 205 -3.22 -18.06 -11.87
N GLN A 206 -3.79 -18.15 -13.07
CA GLN A 206 -5.20 -17.90 -13.32
C GLN A 206 -5.57 -18.69 -14.57
N SER A 207 -5.97 -19.94 -14.36
CA SER A 207 -6.23 -20.90 -15.44
C SER A 207 -7.69 -20.96 -15.87
N ILE A 208 -8.59 -20.34 -15.10
CA ILE A 208 -10.04 -20.37 -15.34
C ILE A 208 -10.50 -18.96 -15.73
N PRO A 209 -11.12 -18.80 -16.93
CA PRO A 209 -11.74 -17.56 -17.32
C PRO A 209 -12.86 -17.14 -16.37
N ILE A 210 -12.78 -15.93 -15.83
CA ILE A 210 -13.82 -15.32 -15.00
C ILE A 210 -14.39 -14.14 -15.78
N VAL A 211 -15.38 -14.42 -16.62
CA VAL A 211 -16.01 -13.46 -17.53
C VAL A 211 -17.51 -13.39 -17.28
N LEU A 212 -18.13 -12.26 -17.60
CA LEU A 212 -19.58 -12.10 -17.54
C LEU A 212 -20.14 -12.16 -18.97
N PRO A 213 -20.73 -13.29 -19.40
CA PRO A 213 -21.36 -13.37 -20.72
C PRO A 213 -22.63 -12.51 -20.74
N ILE A 214 -22.81 -11.75 -21.81
CA ILE A 214 -24.02 -10.95 -22.05
C ILE A 214 -24.58 -11.24 -23.44
N SER A 215 -25.86 -10.94 -23.65
CA SER A 215 -26.49 -11.05 -24.97
C SER A 215 -26.01 -9.96 -25.93
N THR A 216 -26.15 -10.19 -27.24
CA THR A 216 -25.88 -9.15 -28.26
C THR A 216 -26.78 -7.93 -28.09
N GLU A 217 -28.03 -8.13 -27.66
CA GLU A 217 -28.97 -7.06 -27.37
C GLU A 217 -28.49 -6.18 -26.20
N ASP A 218 -28.07 -6.81 -25.10
CA ASP A 218 -27.53 -6.10 -23.95
C ASP A 218 -26.23 -5.38 -24.28
N LYS A 219 -25.35 -5.98 -25.09
CA LYS A 219 -24.12 -5.33 -25.58
C LYS A 219 -24.45 -4.03 -26.31
N GLU A 220 -25.37 -4.05 -27.27
CA GLU A 220 -25.74 -2.84 -28.02
C GLU A 220 -26.41 -1.78 -27.15
N ARG A 221 -27.25 -2.21 -26.20
CA ARG A 221 -27.92 -1.32 -25.23
C ARG A 221 -26.92 -0.63 -24.29
N LEU A 222 -25.80 -1.28 -23.98
CA LEU A 222 -24.86 -0.86 -22.93
C LEU A 222 -23.50 -0.38 -23.45
N LYS A 223 -23.27 -0.37 -24.77
CA LYS A 223 -21.97 -0.07 -25.37
C LYS A 223 -21.36 1.27 -24.96
N ASP A 224 -22.18 2.28 -24.72
CA ASP A 224 -21.77 3.64 -24.35
C ASP A 224 -21.83 3.88 -22.83
N ALA A 225 -22.26 2.88 -22.04
CA ALA A 225 -22.38 3.01 -20.60
C ALA A 225 -20.99 2.95 -19.94
N THR A 226 -20.65 3.97 -19.15
CA THR A 226 -19.41 3.99 -18.36
C THR A 226 -19.55 3.21 -17.04
N VAL A 227 -20.78 2.98 -16.58
CA VAL A 227 -21.07 2.25 -15.36
C VAL A 227 -22.36 1.44 -15.54
N ILE A 228 -22.33 0.16 -15.18
CA ILE A 228 -23.45 -0.78 -15.34
C ILE A 228 -23.72 -1.46 -14.00
N ALA A 229 -25.00 -1.55 -13.60
CA ALA A 229 -25.41 -2.33 -12.44
C ALA A 229 -25.66 -3.81 -12.82
N LEU A 230 -25.29 -4.72 -11.92
CA LEU A 230 -25.59 -6.13 -12.04
C LEU A 230 -26.75 -6.46 -11.11
N ARG A 231 -27.82 -7.06 -11.64
CA ARG A 231 -29.03 -7.37 -10.88
C ARG A 231 -29.31 -8.87 -10.80
N TYR A 232 -29.54 -9.38 -9.60
CA TYR A 232 -30.04 -10.73 -9.39
C TYR A 232 -31.38 -10.64 -8.65
N GLU A 233 -32.43 -11.25 -9.19
CA GLU A 233 -33.80 -11.18 -8.63
C GLU A 233 -34.24 -9.73 -8.31
N GLU A 234 -34.12 -8.81 -9.28
CA GLU A 234 -34.43 -7.37 -9.18
C GLU A 234 -33.54 -6.56 -8.21
N LYS A 235 -32.65 -7.20 -7.45
CA LYS A 235 -31.76 -6.51 -6.52
C LYS A 235 -30.43 -6.20 -7.20
N VAL A 236 -29.97 -4.95 -7.09
CA VAL A 236 -28.60 -4.59 -7.45
C VAL A 236 -27.64 -5.25 -6.46
N VAL A 237 -26.72 -6.05 -6.99
CA VAL A 237 -25.72 -6.80 -6.20
C VAL A 237 -24.29 -6.29 -6.42
N ALA A 238 -24.01 -5.68 -7.57
CA ALA A 238 -22.69 -5.15 -7.89
C ALA A 238 -22.77 -4.07 -8.97
N VAL A 239 -21.66 -3.36 -9.17
CA VAL A 239 -21.50 -2.34 -10.21
C VAL A 239 -20.20 -2.58 -10.97
N VAL A 240 -20.26 -2.61 -12.29
CA VAL A 240 -19.10 -2.66 -13.18
C VAL A 240 -18.82 -1.26 -13.70
N ARG A 241 -17.59 -0.78 -13.51
CA ARG A 241 -17.13 0.52 -14.02
C ARG A 241 -16.20 0.32 -15.21
N ASN A 242 -16.32 1.20 -16.20
CA ASN A 242 -15.56 1.18 -17.45
C ASN A 242 -15.61 -0.20 -18.13
N PRO A 243 -16.82 -0.72 -18.42
CA PRO A 243 -16.99 -2.03 -19.04
C PRO A 243 -16.32 -2.08 -20.41
N GLU A 244 -15.88 -3.28 -20.78
CA GLU A 244 -15.28 -3.57 -22.08
C GLU A 244 -15.97 -4.80 -22.64
N PHE A 245 -16.44 -4.71 -23.88
CA PHE A 245 -17.21 -5.76 -24.53
C PHE A 245 -16.39 -6.38 -25.67
N PHE A 246 -16.08 -7.66 -25.55
CA PHE A 246 -15.32 -8.42 -26.54
C PHE A 246 -16.07 -9.70 -26.95
N GLU A 247 -15.61 -10.34 -28.02
CA GLU A 247 -16.26 -11.54 -28.55
C GLU A 247 -16.02 -12.76 -27.65
N HIS A 248 -17.09 -13.51 -27.37
CA HIS A 248 -16.99 -14.81 -26.73
C HIS A 248 -16.87 -15.91 -27.80
N ARG A 249 -15.63 -16.28 -28.16
CA ARG A 249 -15.35 -17.36 -29.11
C ARG A 249 -15.51 -18.70 -28.40
N LYS A 250 -16.65 -19.36 -28.63
CA LYS A 250 -17.07 -20.60 -27.93
C LYS A 250 -16.69 -21.90 -28.68
N GLU A 251 -16.04 -21.79 -29.83
CA GLU A 251 -15.54 -22.90 -30.64
C GLU A 251 -14.14 -23.34 -30.19
#